data_AF-Q29QQ7-F1
#
_entry.id   AF-Q29QQ7-F1
#
_cell.length_a   1.000
_cell.length_b   1.000
_cell.length_c   1.000
_cell.angle_alpha   90.00
_cell.angle_beta   90.00
_cell.angle_gamma   90.00
#
_symmetry.space_group_name_H-M   'P 1'
#
loop_
_entity.id
_entity.type
_entity.pdbx_description
1 polymer ?
#
loop_
_entity_poly.entity_id
_entity_poly.type
_entity_poly.pdbx_seq_one_letter_code
_entity_poly.pdbx_strand_id
1 'polypeptide(L)'
;MLLLFLLSIFSHYYAWWAYINYYNDDYYNQWNHQLFFTVTELFSTVLVMHLANTTNVVTPKKVFCIVGIALLHILASSFDQFFMNVVRGEGYAHQIVRDIGFMVPDLLQLFVPVWLLRQTRRECYTTRPFHRDRKLHRDIVLMLCLVSLLFVICTVL
;
A
#
# COMPACT_ATOMS: atom_id res chain seq x y z
N MET A 1 -15.00 -3.26 -1.95
CA MET A 1 -14.09 -4.42 -2.11
C MET A 1 -13.68 -4.66 -3.55
N LEU A 2 -14.61 -4.70 -4.51
CA LEU A 2 -14.26 -4.85 -5.94
C LEU A 2 -13.21 -3.84 -6.41
N LEU A 3 -13.34 -2.56 -6.02
CA LEU A 3 -12.35 -1.53 -6.36
C LEU A 3 -10.94 -1.88 -5.83
N LEU A 4 -10.82 -2.29 -4.57
CA LEU A 4 -9.52 -2.69 -3.98
C LEU A 4 -8.91 -3.90 -4.69
N PHE A 5 -9.75 -4.85 -5.12
CA PHE A 5 -9.31 -6.00 -5.89
C PHE A 5 -8.78 -5.61 -7.27
N LEU A 6 -9.50 -4.75 -8.01
CA LEU A 6 -9.06 -4.25 -9.31
C LEU A 6 -7.74 -3.47 -9.21
N LEU A 7 -7.59 -2.67 -8.14
CA LEU A 7 -6.35 -1.94 -7.86
C LEU A 7 -5.18 -2.89 -7.57
N SER A 8 -5.43 -4.02 -6.90
CA SER A 8 -4.40 -5.03 -6.68
C SER A 8 -3.93 -5.62 -8.00
N ILE A 9 -4.86 -5.99 -8.91
CA ILE A 9 -4.50 -6.50 -10.25
C ILE A 9 -3.66 -5.49 -11.03
N PHE A 10 -4.08 -4.22 -11.01
CA PHE A 10 -3.40 -3.16 -11.74
C PHE A 10 -1.95 -2.97 -11.26
N SER A 11 -1.73 -2.98 -9.95
CA SER A 11 -0.41 -2.76 -9.38
C SER A 11 0.54 -3.96 -9.64
N HIS A 12 0.05 -5.21 -9.55
CA HIS A 12 0.81 -6.40 -9.99
C HIS A 12 1.19 -6.37 -11.47
N TYR A 13 0.29 -5.91 -12.33
CA TYR A 13 0.58 -5.75 -13.76
C TYR A 13 1.72 -4.74 -13.99
N TYR A 14 1.68 -3.59 -13.30
CA TYR A 14 2.74 -2.60 -13.40
C TYR A 14 4.06 -3.08 -12.78
N ALA A 15 4.01 -3.81 -11.67
CA ALA A 15 5.17 -4.39 -11.00
C ALA A 15 5.94 -5.34 -11.94
N TRP A 16 5.22 -6.17 -12.70
CA TRP A 16 5.82 -7.03 -13.71
C TRP A 16 6.59 -6.23 -14.78
N TRP A 17 5.96 -5.19 -15.34
CA TRP A 17 6.59 -4.34 -16.34
C TRP A 17 7.77 -3.52 -15.81
N ALA A 18 7.76 -3.15 -14.52
CA ALA A 18 8.87 -2.43 -13.92
C ALA A 18 10.17 -3.23 -13.89
N TYR A 19 10.13 -4.55 -13.69
CA TYR A 19 11.34 -5.38 -13.79
C TYR A 19 11.99 -5.29 -15.18
N ILE A 20 11.18 -5.30 -16.24
CA ILE A 20 11.66 -5.16 -17.61
C ILE A 20 12.22 -3.75 -17.83
N ASN A 21 11.53 -2.72 -17.32
CA ASN A 21 12.00 -1.34 -17.43
C ASN A 21 13.31 -1.10 -16.68
N TYR A 22 13.47 -1.64 -15.48
CA TYR A 22 14.72 -1.51 -14.72
C TYR A 22 15.88 -2.22 -15.40
N TYR A 23 15.62 -3.34 -16.07
CA TYR A 23 16.63 -4.00 -16.89
C TYR A 23 17.02 -3.16 -18.11
N ASN A 24 16.04 -2.55 -18.79
CA ASN A 24 16.29 -1.74 -20.00
C ASN A 24 16.93 -0.36 -19.70
N ASP A 25 16.63 0.22 -18.54
CA ASP A 25 17.14 1.54 -18.12
C ASP A 25 18.41 1.40 -17.23
N ASP A 26 19.03 0.21 -17.17
CA ASP A 26 20.25 -0.10 -16.38
C ASP A 26 20.13 0.17 -14.85
N TYR A 27 18.91 0.17 -14.29
CA TYR A 27 18.62 0.36 -12.87
C TYR A 27 18.64 -0.95 -12.06
N TYR A 28 19.69 -1.75 -12.18
CA TYR A 28 19.78 -3.07 -11.54
C TYR A 28 19.69 -3.03 -10.01
N ASN A 29 20.18 -1.96 -9.38
CA ASN A 29 20.12 -1.82 -7.92
C ASN A 29 18.68 -1.68 -7.39
N GLN A 30 17.74 -1.26 -8.25
CA GLN A 30 16.32 -1.12 -7.87
C GLN A 30 15.56 -2.46 -7.92
N TRP A 31 16.21 -3.53 -8.37
CA TRP A 31 15.59 -4.85 -8.47
C TRP A 31 15.23 -5.41 -7.08
N ASN A 32 16.08 -5.21 -6.08
CA ASN A 32 15.80 -5.60 -4.69
C ASN A 32 14.62 -4.83 -4.10
N HIS A 33 14.56 -3.53 -4.37
CA HIS A 33 13.46 -2.66 -3.96
C HIS A 33 12.14 -3.12 -4.60
N GLN A 34 12.15 -3.41 -5.90
CA GLN A 34 10.98 -3.92 -6.62
C GLN A 34 10.53 -5.29 -6.10
N LEU A 35 11.47 -6.18 -5.77
CA LEU A 35 11.16 -7.48 -5.16
C LEU A 35 10.50 -7.32 -3.80
N PHE A 36 11.05 -6.44 -2.96
CA PHE A 36 10.48 -6.11 -1.66
C PHE A 36 9.06 -5.55 -1.79
N PHE A 37 8.82 -4.64 -2.74
CA PHE A 37 7.49 -4.10 -3.01
C PHE A 37 6.52 -5.17 -3.50
N THR A 38 6.95 -6.02 -4.44
CA THR A 38 6.13 -7.12 -4.95
C THR A 38 5.71 -8.08 -3.84
N VAL A 39 6.62 -8.46 -2.94
CA VAL A 39 6.32 -9.38 -1.82
C VAL A 39 5.33 -8.76 -0.83
N THR A 40 5.55 -7.49 -0.47
CA THR A 40 4.65 -6.79 0.46
C THR A 40 3.28 -6.52 -0.16
N GLU A 41 3.23 -6.23 -1.47
CA GLU A 41 1.99 -6.10 -2.24
C GLU A 41 1.21 -7.42 -2.36
N LEU A 42 1.88 -8.55 -2.55
CA LEU A 42 1.23 -9.86 -2.50
C LEU A 42 0.55 -10.08 -1.14
N PHE A 43 1.19 -9.68 -0.05
CA PHE A 43 0.61 -9.79 1.28
C PHE A 43 -0.63 -8.89 1.45
N SER A 44 -0.59 -7.63 0.98
CA SER A 44 -1.75 -6.75 1.02
C SER A 44 -2.90 -7.30 0.15
N THR A 45 -2.58 -7.87 -1.01
CA THR A 45 -3.54 -8.48 -1.94
C THR A 45 -4.28 -9.66 -1.31
N VAL A 46 -3.57 -10.54 -0.60
CA VAL A 46 -4.19 -11.66 0.13
C VAL A 46 -5.21 -11.16 1.16
N LEU A 47 -4.88 -10.08 1.87
CA LEU A 47 -5.80 -9.47 2.84
C LEU A 47 -7.00 -8.81 2.17
N VAL A 48 -6.80 -8.10 1.06
CA VAL A 48 -7.88 -7.52 0.26
C VAL A 48 -8.81 -8.61 -0.24
N MET A 49 -8.27 -9.72 -0.78
CA MET A 49 -9.04 -10.88 -1.23
C MET A 49 -9.82 -11.53 -0.09
N HIS A 50 -9.20 -11.69 1.08
CA HIS A 50 -9.89 -12.19 2.25
C HIS A 50 -11.06 -11.27 2.63
N LEU A 51 -10.87 -9.95 2.62
CA LEU A 51 -11.92 -8.98 2.93
C LEU A 51 -12.97 -8.79 1.83
N ALA A 52 -12.71 -9.28 0.61
CA ALA A 52 -13.66 -9.22 -0.48
C ALA A 52 -14.86 -10.15 -0.31
N ASN A 53 -14.71 -11.22 0.47
CA ASN A 53 -15.81 -12.10 0.84
C ASN A 53 -16.66 -11.46 1.95
N THR A 54 -17.95 -11.28 1.69
CA THR A 54 -18.93 -10.64 2.59
C THR A 54 -19.14 -11.37 3.91
N THR A 55 -18.79 -12.65 4.01
CA THR A 55 -18.85 -13.41 5.26
C THR A 55 -17.72 -13.02 6.23
N ASN A 56 -16.69 -12.34 5.75
CA ASN A 56 -15.53 -11.99 6.54
C ASN A 56 -15.69 -10.61 7.18
N VAL A 57 -15.55 -10.57 8.51
CA VAL A 57 -15.67 -9.32 9.26
C VAL A 57 -14.48 -8.40 8.98
N VAL A 58 -14.79 -7.16 8.60
CA VAL A 58 -13.82 -6.07 8.50
C VAL A 58 -13.35 -5.71 9.91
N THR A 59 -12.07 -5.92 10.19
CA THR A 59 -11.46 -5.60 11.49
C THR A 59 -10.40 -4.51 11.34
N PRO A 60 -10.20 -3.64 12.35
CA PRO A 60 -9.19 -2.59 12.29
C PRO A 60 -7.79 -3.13 11.97
N LYS A 61 -7.42 -4.28 12.53
CA LYS A 61 -6.11 -4.92 12.28
C LYS A 61 -5.87 -5.24 10.80
N LYS A 62 -6.87 -5.85 10.13
CA LYS A 62 -6.75 -6.18 8.70
C LYS A 62 -6.65 -4.92 7.86
N VAL A 63 -7.46 -3.91 8.16
CA VAL A 63 -7.44 -2.61 7.48
C VAL A 63 -6.10 -1.90 7.67
N PHE A 64 -5.60 -1.81 8.91
CA PHE A 64 -4.32 -1.17 9.19
C PHE A 64 -3.12 -1.91 8.62
N CYS A 65 -3.22 -3.22 8.40
CA CYS A 65 -2.17 -3.93 7.69
C CYS A 65 -2.10 -3.52 6.20
N ILE A 66 -3.25 -3.41 5.52
CA ILE A 66 -3.32 -2.94 4.13
C ILE A 66 -2.82 -1.49 4.05
N VAL A 67 -3.32 -0.63 4.93
CA VAL A 67 -2.93 0.78 5.04
C VAL A 67 -1.43 0.92 5.35
N GLY A 68 -0.88 0.09 6.22
CA GLY A 68 0.53 0.11 6.58
C GLY A 68 1.42 -0.20 5.38
N ILE A 69 1.08 -1.21 4.58
CA ILE A 69 1.82 -1.55 3.36
C ILE A 69 1.73 -0.41 2.34
N ALA A 70 0.55 0.16 2.12
CA ALA A 70 0.38 1.32 1.25
C ALA A 70 1.21 2.52 1.72
N LEU A 71 1.22 2.82 3.03
CA LEU A 71 2.04 3.89 3.59
C LEU A 71 3.54 3.63 3.39
N LEU A 72 4.00 2.39 3.57
CA LEU A 72 5.37 2.00 3.31
C LEU A 72 5.76 2.28 1.86
N HIS A 73 4.95 1.86 0.88
CA HIS A 73 5.23 2.07 -0.54
C HIS A 73 5.21 3.55 -0.92
N ILE A 74 4.24 4.33 -0.41
CA ILE A 74 4.19 5.79 -0.62
C ILE A 74 5.47 6.45 -0.09
N LEU A 75 5.89 6.11 1.13
CA LEU A 75 7.08 6.71 1.75
C LEU A 75 8.35 6.28 0.99
N ALA A 76 8.53 4.99 0.77
CA ALA A 76 9.73 4.46 0.12
C ALA A 76 9.86 4.98 -1.32
N SER A 77 8.80 4.94 -2.13
CA SER A 77 8.81 5.49 -3.50
C SER A 77 9.07 7.00 -3.52
N SER A 78 8.53 7.76 -2.55
CA SER A 78 8.74 9.20 -2.43
C SER A 78 10.19 9.56 -2.10
N PHE A 79 10.89 8.73 -1.31
CA PHE A 79 12.31 8.93 -0.99
C PHE A 79 13.26 8.43 -2.08
N ASP A 80 12.75 7.62 -3.00
CA ASP A 80 13.50 7.09 -4.14
C ASP A 80 13.16 7.88 -5.43
N GLN A 81 12.71 7.20 -6.49
CA GLN A 81 12.57 7.79 -7.82
C GLN A 81 11.39 8.75 -7.97
N PHE A 82 10.30 8.59 -7.22
CA PHE A 82 9.05 9.33 -7.46
C PHE A 82 9.25 10.84 -7.33
N PHE A 83 9.94 11.30 -6.29
CA PHE A 83 10.12 12.73 -6.06
C PHE A 83 11.00 13.36 -7.15
N MET A 84 12.07 12.69 -7.55
CA MET A 84 12.98 13.17 -8.59
C MET A 84 12.29 13.19 -9.96
N ASN A 85 11.63 12.08 -10.33
CA ASN A 85 11.04 11.94 -11.64
C ASN A 85 9.78 12.78 -11.80
N VAL A 86 8.86 12.73 -10.83
CA VAL A 86 7.53 13.34 -10.94
C VAL A 86 7.50 14.75 -10.38
N VAL A 87 8.04 14.98 -9.18
CA VAL A 87 7.92 16.29 -8.51
C VAL A 87 8.94 17.29 -9.03
N ARG A 88 10.20 16.86 -9.24
CA ARG A 88 11.22 17.72 -9.84
C ARG A 88 11.18 17.74 -11.37
N GLY A 89 10.48 16.78 -11.98
CA GLY A 89 10.36 16.69 -13.44
C GLY A 89 11.66 16.28 -14.13
N GLU A 90 12.56 15.59 -13.42
CA GLU A 90 13.85 15.14 -13.95
C GLU A 90 13.75 13.80 -14.70
N GLY A 91 12.60 13.12 -14.61
CA GLY A 91 12.37 11.82 -15.20
C GLY A 91 11.90 11.89 -16.66
N TYR A 92 12.23 10.86 -17.44
CA TYR A 92 11.66 10.69 -18.77
C TYR A 92 10.15 10.39 -18.69
N ALA A 93 9.43 10.61 -19.79
CA ALA A 93 7.97 10.44 -19.83
C ALA A 93 7.52 9.04 -19.37
N HIS A 94 8.24 7.97 -19.75
CA HIS A 94 7.90 6.60 -19.32
C HIS A 94 8.16 6.36 -17.83
N GLN A 95 9.18 7.00 -17.25
CA GLN A 95 9.49 6.93 -15.82
C GLN A 95 8.43 7.65 -14.99
N ILE A 96 8.00 8.84 -15.43
CA ILE A 96 6.91 9.59 -14.79
C ILE A 96 5.62 8.78 -14.80
N VAL A 97 5.25 8.20 -15.95
CA VAL A 97 4.02 7.39 -16.07
C VAL A 97 4.09 6.16 -15.16
N ARG A 98 5.24 5.48 -15.11
CA ARG A 98 5.45 4.32 -14.22
C ARG A 98 5.32 4.72 -12.75
N ASP A 99 5.97 5.79 -12.33
CA ASP A 99 6.02 6.20 -10.92
C ASP A 99 4.63 6.69 -10.45
N ILE A 100 3.88 7.38 -11.31
CA ILE A 100 2.46 7.70 -11.06
C ILE A 100 1.62 6.42 -11.02
N GLY A 101 1.89 5.47 -11.91
CA GLY A 101 1.24 4.16 -11.98
C GLY A 101 1.39 3.35 -10.69
N PHE A 102 2.51 3.48 -9.98
CA PHE A 102 2.68 2.85 -8.66
C PHE A 102 2.04 3.66 -7.53
N MET A 103 2.19 4.99 -7.53
CA MET A 103 1.68 5.84 -6.45
C MET A 103 0.15 5.84 -6.35
N VAL A 104 -0.57 5.84 -7.49
CA VAL A 104 -2.04 5.94 -7.51
C VAL A 104 -2.72 4.75 -6.81
N PRO A 105 -2.39 3.48 -7.12
CA PRO A 105 -2.88 2.32 -6.37
C PRO A 105 -2.63 2.42 -4.87
N ASP A 106 -1.43 2.82 -4.44
CA ASP A 106 -1.10 2.91 -3.02
C ASP A 106 -1.92 3.96 -2.30
N LEU A 107 -2.10 5.14 -2.89
CA LEU A 107 -2.99 6.17 -2.34
C LEU A 107 -4.43 5.64 -2.21
N LEU A 108 -4.92 4.88 -3.19
CA LEU A 108 -6.25 4.30 -3.11
C LEU A 108 -6.34 3.16 -2.08
N GLN A 109 -5.30 2.32 -1.95
CA GLN A 109 -5.18 1.31 -0.90
C GLN A 109 -5.00 1.92 0.50
N LEU A 110 -4.58 3.17 0.61
CA LEU A 110 -4.61 3.95 1.85
C LEU A 110 -6.02 4.47 2.15
N PHE A 111 -6.63 5.21 1.22
CA PHE A 111 -7.87 5.95 1.49
C PHE A 111 -9.11 5.06 1.55
N VAL A 112 -9.25 4.09 0.64
CA VAL A 112 -10.46 3.27 0.52
C VAL A 112 -10.68 2.37 1.75
N PRO A 113 -9.68 1.66 2.30
CA PRO A 113 -9.87 0.85 3.50
C PRO A 113 -10.14 1.68 4.76
N VAL A 114 -9.52 2.85 4.88
CA VAL A 114 -9.79 3.79 5.99
C VAL A 114 -11.22 4.30 5.91
N TRP A 115 -11.68 4.69 4.71
CA TRP A 115 -13.06 5.11 4.49
C TRP A 115 -14.06 4.01 4.84
N LEU A 116 -13.81 2.77 4.39
CA LEU A 116 -14.63 1.62 4.73
C LEU A 116 -14.68 1.36 6.24
N LEU A 117 -13.52 1.40 6.93
CA LEU A 117 -13.48 1.21 8.38
C LEU A 117 -14.30 2.28 9.11
N ARG A 118 -14.25 3.53 8.64
CA ARG A 118 -15.05 4.63 9.17
C ARG A 118 -16.55 4.40 8.94
N GLN A 119 -16.93 3.93 7.75
CA GLN A 119 -18.32 3.60 7.43
C GLN A 119 -18.85 2.46 8.32
N THR A 120 -18.15 1.33 8.38
CA THR A 120 -18.53 0.19 9.23
C THR A 120 -18.62 0.59 10.70
N ARG A 121 -17.71 1.45 11.19
CA ARG A 121 -17.79 1.98 12.55
C ARG A 121 -19.04 2.84 12.76
N ARG A 122 -19.39 3.73 11.83
CA ARG A 122 -20.62 4.54 11.92
C ARG A 122 -21.88 3.67 12.01
N GLU A 123 -21.98 2.66 11.16
CA GLU A 123 -23.12 1.71 11.16
C GLU A 123 -23.19 0.90 12.47
N CYS A 124 -22.03 0.48 13.01
CA CYS A 124 -21.96 -0.21 14.30
C CYS A 124 -22.25 0.72 15.50
N TYR A 125 -21.88 2.01 15.46
CA TYR A 125 -22.18 2.93 16.57
C TYR A 125 -23.68 3.15 16.75
N THR A 126 -24.45 3.11 15.66
CA THR A 126 -25.91 3.14 15.70
C THR A 126 -26.50 1.91 16.39
N THR A 127 -25.79 0.78 16.40
CA THR A 127 -26.33 -0.52 16.87
C THR A 127 -25.73 -1.01 18.19
N ARG A 128 -24.50 -0.66 18.57
CA ARG A 128 -23.86 -1.04 19.86
C ARG A 128 -22.83 0.00 20.34
N PRO A 129 -23.09 0.76 21.42
CA PRO A 129 -22.15 1.77 21.91
C PRO A 129 -21.04 1.13 22.76
N PHE A 130 -19.82 1.16 22.20
CA PHE A 130 -18.53 1.43 22.87
C PHE A 130 -18.03 0.59 24.07
N HIS A 131 -17.02 -0.25 23.79
CA HIS A 131 -15.96 -0.62 24.76
C HIS A 131 -14.57 -0.89 24.10
N ARG A 132 -14.28 -0.29 22.93
CA ARG A 132 -13.27 -0.86 21.99
C ARG A 132 -12.10 0.04 21.56
N ASP A 133 -12.05 1.32 21.95
CA ASP A 133 -11.04 2.26 21.40
C ASP A 133 -9.61 2.07 21.88
N ARG A 134 -9.37 1.51 23.08
CA ARG A 134 -8.01 1.21 23.55
C ARG A 134 -7.26 0.22 22.64
N LYS A 135 -8.00 -0.65 21.93
CA LYS A 135 -7.41 -1.57 20.94
C LYS A 135 -7.00 -0.83 19.66
N LEU A 136 -7.70 0.24 19.28
CA LEU A 136 -7.41 0.98 18.03
C LEU A 136 -6.09 1.74 18.11
N HIS A 137 -5.87 2.50 19.19
CA HIS A 137 -4.62 3.25 19.37
C HIS A 137 -3.41 2.32 19.34
N ARG A 138 -3.51 1.19 20.04
CA ARG A 138 -2.46 0.16 20.02
C ARG A 138 -2.24 -0.39 18.60
N ASP A 139 -3.30 -0.70 17.87
CA ASP A 139 -3.19 -1.24 16.50
C ASP A 139 -2.55 -0.19 15.54
N ILE A 140 -2.82 1.11 15.72
CA ILE A 140 -2.18 2.21 14.96
C ILE A 140 -0.68 2.30 15.30
N VAL A 141 -0.33 2.31 16.60
CA VAL A 141 1.07 2.36 17.02
C VAL A 141 1.85 1.15 16.49
N LEU A 142 1.28 -0.05 16.57
CA LEU A 142 1.88 -1.26 16.00
C LEU A 142 2.07 -1.16 14.48
N MET A 143 1.08 -0.64 13.76
CA MET A 143 1.19 -0.39 12.33
C MET A 143 2.34 0.58 12.03
N LEU A 144 2.40 1.72 12.72
CA LEU A 144 3.47 2.72 12.52
C LEU A 144 4.86 2.13 12.81
N CYS A 145 5.02 1.39 13.92
CA CYS A 145 6.28 0.71 14.23
C CYS A 145 6.70 -0.27 13.13
N LEU A 146 5.74 -1.04 12.60
CA LEU A 146 5.99 -2.00 11.52
C LEU A 146 6.36 -1.28 10.23
N VAL A 147 5.67 -0.19 9.88
CA VAL A 147 6.01 0.64 8.71
C VAL A 147 7.41 1.23 8.85
N SER A 148 7.76 1.79 10.01
CA SER A 148 9.11 2.32 10.26
C SER A 148 10.18 1.23 10.12
N LEU A 149 9.95 0.05 10.68
CA LEU A 149 10.89 -1.07 10.57
C LEU A 149 11.08 -1.51 9.11
N LEU A 150 9.97 -1.70 8.39
CA LEU A 150 10.01 -2.10 6.99
C LEU A 150 10.62 -1.03 6.08
N PHE A 151 10.41 0.25 6.41
CA PHE A 151 11.04 1.36 5.70
C PHE A 151 12.56 1.34 5.90
N VAL A 152 13.04 1.11 7.12
CA VAL A 152 14.49 0.96 7.38
C VAL A 152 15.06 -0.23 6.62
N ILE A 153 14.36 -1.37 6.60
CA ILE A 153 14.78 -2.53 5.79
C ILE A 153 14.86 -2.16 4.31
N CYS A 154 13.85 -1.46 3.79
CA CYS A 154 13.83 -0.99 2.41
C CYS A 154 15.06 -0.12 2.09
N THR A 155 15.42 0.82 2.98
CA THR A 155 16.59 1.70 2.75
C THR A 155 17.94 1.01 2.76
N VAL A 156 18.02 -0.23 3.26
CA VAL A 156 19.26 -1.01 3.35
C VAL A 156 19.40 -2.01 2.18
N LEU A 157 18.30 -2.32 1.48
CA LEU A 157 18.25 -3.24 0.35
C LEU A 157 18.84 -2.65 -0.94
#